data_AF-A0A0S7X9E5-F1
#
_entry.id   AF-A0A0S7X9E5-F1
#
_cell.length_a   1.000
_cell.length_b   1.000
_cell.length_c   1.000
_cell.angle_alpha   90.00
_cell.angle_beta   90.00
_cell.angle_gamma   90.00
#
_symmetry.space_group_name_H-M   'P 1'
#
loop_
_entity.id
_entity.type
_entity.pdbx_description
1 polymer ?
#
loop_
_entity_poly.entity_id
_entity_poly.type
_entity_poly.pdbx_seq_one_letter_code
_entity_poly.pdbx_strand_id
1 'polypeptide(L)'
;GDTQAFQNTGMSFSHDYLCSLIEWMVAGPPTGVPVARAIVALLLLGVMAHFLLRHCPGVGSLALVGACIVVGFFVGDLLTAGTITVPPLIESGIAYVDLAHNNLVNRRTLASDGLGGLLVNVSRNGYLPVIANEPFNGSVPEEESLIISIAPTRTFSGKDVSSLIGALQSGGTVIISTSWPYARAVSSFLAPLGLEIGNTPLGSVQAESSQGTPGLQFTSAWPLYGTSDWTSLCSIELGEQKFTVIAARTVGGGRLVVIGDAFFLLTEKLEGDGFALLGGGNTP
;
A
#
# COMPACT_ATOMS: atom_id res chain seq x y z
N GLY A 1 -5.15 -26.83 -7.99
CA GLY A 1 -4.53 -25.50 -7.88
C GLY A 1 -5.01 -24.89 -6.59
N ASP A 2 -4.13 -24.21 -5.86
CA ASP A 2 -4.51 -23.45 -4.68
C ASP A 2 -5.34 -22.23 -5.12
N THR A 3 -6.52 -22.04 -4.53
CA THR A 3 -7.43 -20.92 -4.83
C THR A 3 -7.28 -19.77 -3.85
N GLN A 4 -6.36 -19.85 -2.88
CA GLN A 4 -6.14 -18.81 -1.85
C GLN A 4 -5.96 -17.40 -2.43
N ALA A 5 -5.26 -17.26 -3.56
CA ALA A 5 -5.05 -15.97 -4.22
C ALA A 5 -6.36 -15.29 -4.67
N PHE A 6 -7.42 -16.06 -4.91
CA PHE A 6 -8.74 -15.58 -5.33
C PHE A 6 -9.74 -15.43 -4.17
N GLN A 7 -9.33 -15.72 -2.94
CA GLN A 7 -10.18 -15.52 -1.76
C GLN A 7 -10.12 -14.06 -1.30
N ASN A 8 -11.20 -13.55 -0.70
CA ASN A 8 -11.39 -12.12 -0.37
C ASN A 8 -10.17 -11.44 0.29
N THR A 9 -9.52 -12.11 1.25
CA THR A 9 -8.35 -11.54 1.93
C THR A 9 -7.03 -11.85 1.20
N GLY A 10 -6.99 -12.92 0.39
CA GLY A 10 -5.83 -13.29 -0.43
C GLY A 10 -5.61 -12.35 -1.62
N MET A 11 -6.70 -11.81 -2.19
CA MET A 11 -6.61 -10.89 -3.34
C MET A 11 -5.76 -9.66 -3.03
N SER A 12 -5.86 -9.07 -1.83
CA SER A 12 -5.07 -7.89 -1.44
C SER A 12 -3.57 -8.15 -1.46
N PHE A 13 -3.13 -9.37 -1.11
CA PHE A 13 -1.72 -9.76 -1.12
C PHE A 13 -1.24 -10.26 -2.48
N SER A 14 -2.15 -10.75 -3.32
CA SER A 14 -1.84 -11.36 -4.61
C SER A 14 -2.22 -10.47 -5.80
N HIS A 15 -2.50 -9.18 -5.58
CA HIS A 15 -2.97 -8.27 -6.62
C HIS A 15 -2.02 -8.21 -7.83
N ASP A 16 -0.70 -8.13 -7.62
CA ASP A 16 0.29 -8.15 -8.72
C ASP A 16 0.16 -9.40 -9.61
N TYR A 17 0.01 -10.56 -8.97
CA TYR A 17 -0.19 -11.83 -9.67
C TYR A 17 -1.53 -11.87 -10.39
N LEU A 18 -2.61 -11.41 -9.76
CA LEU A 18 -3.94 -11.38 -10.36
C LEU A 18 -4.00 -10.42 -11.55
N CYS A 19 -3.44 -9.23 -11.42
CA CYS A 19 -3.30 -8.26 -12.51
C CYS A 19 -2.50 -8.86 -13.66
N SER A 20 -1.31 -9.42 -13.39
CA SER A 20 -0.48 -10.07 -14.41
C SER A 20 -1.20 -11.25 -15.09
N LEU A 21 -1.97 -12.04 -14.34
CA LEU A 21 -2.73 -13.16 -14.86
C LEU A 21 -3.89 -12.70 -15.74
N ILE A 22 -4.64 -11.68 -15.30
CA ILE A 22 -5.74 -11.09 -16.08
C ILE A 22 -5.17 -10.43 -17.33
N GLU A 23 -4.09 -9.67 -17.21
CA GLU A 23 -3.35 -9.10 -18.34
C GLU A 23 -2.96 -10.17 -19.35
N TRP A 24 -2.38 -11.27 -18.88
CA TRP A 24 -2.03 -12.40 -19.72
C TRP A 24 -3.24 -13.04 -20.40
N MET A 25 -4.37 -13.21 -19.67
CA MET A 25 -5.60 -13.76 -20.23
C MET A 25 -6.24 -12.83 -21.27
N VAL A 26 -6.22 -11.52 -21.03
CA VAL A 26 -6.84 -10.49 -21.89
C VAL A 26 -5.99 -10.20 -23.12
N ALA A 27 -4.67 -10.08 -22.95
CA ALA A 27 -3.74 -9.91 -24.06
C ALA A 27 -3.72 -11.13 -25.00
N GLY A 28 -4.16 -12.29 -24.48
CA GLY A 28 -4.07 -13.57 -25.16
C GLY A 28 -2.61 -14.02 -25.31
N PRO A 29 -2.36 -15.26 -25.76
CA PRO A 29 -1.03 -15.60 -26.26
C PRO A 29 -0.71 -14.62 -27.39
N PRO A 30 0.50 -14.04 -27.47
CA PRO A 30 0.81 -13.08 -28.53
C PRO A 30 0.63 -13.76 -29.89
N THR A 31 -0.48 -13.48 -30.56
CA THR A 31 -0.89 -14.15 -31.81
C THR A 31 -0.19 -13.45 -32.97
N GLY A 32 1.03 -13.90 -33.28
CA GLY A 32 1.76 -13.53 -34.50
C GLY A 32 3.10 -12.82 -34.27
N VAL A 33 3.25 -12.13 -33.14
CA VAL A 33 4.50 -11.50 -32.74
C VAL A 33 5.65 -12.52 -32.48
N PRO A 34 5.48 -13.67 -31.81
CA PRO A 34 6.57 -14.61 -31.58
C PRO A 34 7.02 -15.34 -32.86
N VAL A 35 6.12 -15.59 -33.81
CA VAL A 35 6.46 -16.26 -35.08
C VAL A 35 7.21 -15.32 -36.01
N ALA A 36 6.73 -14.09 -36.20
CA ALA A 36 7.44 -13.08 -36.98
C ALA A 36 8.81 -12.75 -36.35
N ARG A 37 8.89 -12.68 -35.01
CA ARG A 37 10.16 -12.52 -34.26
C ARG A 37 11.11 -13.70 -34.44
N ALA A 38 10.61 -14.94 -34.38
CA ALA A 38 11.43 -16.12 -34.63
C ALA A 38 11.96 -16.16 -36.06
N ILE A 39 11.16 -15.73 -37.05
CA ILE A 39 11.58 -15.63 -38.45
C ILE A 39 12.65 -14.54 -38.63
N VAL A 40 12.46 -13.34 -38.07
CA VAL A 40 13.47 -12.27 -38.13
C VAL A 40 14.76 -12.67 -37.41
N ALA A 41 14.65 -13.28 -36.23
CA ALA A 41 15.81 -13.80 -35.50
C ALA A 41 16.55 -14.88 -36.31
N LEU A 42 15.84 -15.85 -36.91
CA LEU A 42 16.42 -16.87 -37.79
C LEU A 42 17.09 -16.26 -39.01
N LEU A 43 16.51 -15.23 -39.63
CA LEU A 43 17.08 -14.53 -40.77
C LEU A 43 18.38 -13.79 -40.38
N LEU A 44 18.38 -13.06 -39.27
CA LEU A 44 19.58 -12.38 -38.77
C LEU A 44 20.69 -13.38 -38.39
N LEU A 45 20.31 -14.49 -37.76
CA LEU A 45 21.24 -15.58 -37.40
C LEU A 45 21.81 -16.25 -38.66
N GLY A 46 21.00 -16.43 -39.70
CA GLY A 46 21.42 -16.94 -41.01
C GLY A 46 22.39 -16.00 -41.75
N VAL A 47 22.09 -14.70 -41.79
CA VAL A 47 22.98 -13.68 -42.39
C VAL A 47 24.32 -13.61 -41.64
N MET A 48 24.26 -13.67 -40.31
CA MET A 48 25.45 -13.60 -39.46
C MET A 48 26.30 -14.87 -39.55
N ALA A 49 25.69 -16.05 -39.56
CA ALA A 49 26.39 -17.32 -39.79
C ALA A 49 27.06 -17.33 -41.17
N HIS A 50 26.37 -16.84 -42.21
CA HIS A 50 26.93 -16.71 -43.55
C HIS A 50 28.14 -15.76 -43.59
N PHE A 51 28.05 -14.62 -42.92
CA PHE A 51 29.14 -13.64 -42.83
C PHE A 51 30.36 -14.23 -42.11
N LEU A 52 30.16 -14.86 -40.96
CA LEU A 52 31.23 -15.45 -40.14
C LEU A 52 31.92 -16.65 -40.82
N LEU A 53 31.15 -17.53 -41.45
CA LEU A 53 31.68 -18.67 -42.22
C LEU A 53 32.55 -18.23 -43.41
N ARG A 54 32.27 -17.06 -43.98
CA ARG A 54 33.04 -16.53 -45.12
C ARG A 54 34.24 -15.68 -44.72
N HIS A 55 34.19 -14.97 -43.59
CA HIS A 55 35.16 -13.91 -43.31
C HIS A 55 36.02 -14.14 -42.05
N CYS A 56 35.68 -15.10 -41.17
CA CYS A 56 36.43 -15.33 -39.92
C CYS A 56 36.49 -16.83 -39.56
N PRO A 57 37.38 -17.63 -40.20
CA PRO A 57 37.55 -19.04 -39.86
C PRO A 57 38.38 -19.17 -38.56
N GLY A 58 37.72 -19.07 -37.41
CA GLY A 58 38.38 -19.23 -36.11
C GLY A 58 37.41 -19.31 -34.94
N VAL A 59 37.87 -19.87 -33.81
CA VAL A 59 37.10 -20.15 -32.59
C VAL A 59 36.40 -18.90 -32.00
N GLY A 60 36.91 -17.70 -32.32
CA GLY A 60 36.28 -16.42 -31.93
C GLY A 60 34.91 -16.14 -32.59
N SER A 61 34.59 -16.81 -33.70
CA SER A 61 33.30 -16.67 -34.39
C SER A 61 32.14 -17.26 -33.58
N LEU A 62 32.35 -18.36 -32.85
CA LEU A 62 31.33 -18.99 -31.99
C LEU A 62 30.98 -18.12 -30.77
N ALA A 63 31.96 -17.46 -30.17
CA ALA A 63 31.74 -16.56 -29.03
C ALA A 63 30.93 -15.31 -29.45
N LEU A 64 31.20 -14.78 -30.65
CA LEU A 64 30.47 -13.64 -31.19
C LEU A 64 28.99 -13.97 -31.46
N VAL A 65 28.70 -15.17 -31.99
CA VAL A 65 27.31 -15.64 -32.19
C VAL A 65 26.58 -15.76 -30.86
N GLY A 66 27.21 -16.33 -29.84
CA GLY A 66 26.64 -16.43 -28.49
C GLY A 66 26.30 -15.06 -27.91
N ALA A 67 27.23 -14.10 -28.00
CA ALA A 67 27.02 -12.74 -27.51
C ALA A 67 25.85 -12.04 -28.24
N CYS A 68 25.75 -12.18 -29.56
CA CYS A 68 24.68 -11.56 -30.34
C CYS A 68 23.30 -12.18 -30.05
N ILE A 69 23.22 -13.49 -29.78
CA ILE A 69 21.96 -14.13 -29.36
C ILE A 69 21.51 -13.55 -28.00
N VAL A 70 22.43 -13.46 -27.04
CA VAL A 70 22.13 -12.88 -25.72
C VAL A 70 21.66 -11.43 -25.85
N VAL A 71 22.35 -10.60 -26.62
CA VAL A 71 21.95 -9.21 -26.87
C VAL A 71 20.58 -9.13 -27.56
N GLY A 72 20.32 -10.00 -28.54
CA GLY A 72 19.02 -10.06 -29.22
C GLY A 72 17.86 -10.40 -28.29
N PHE A 73 18.06 -11.34 -27.35
CA PHE A 73 17.10 -11.65 -26.31
C PHE A 73 16.86 -10.46 -25.37
N PHE A 74 17.92 -9.82 -24.89
CA PHE A 74 17.81 -8.65 -23.99
C PHE A 74 17.11 -7.46 -24.64
N VAL A 75 17.43 -7.14 -25.91
CA VAL A 75 16.78 -6.05 -26.64
C VAL A 75 15.32 -6.38 -26.94
N GLY A 76 14.99 -7.64 -27.23
CA GLY A 76 13.62 -8.08 -27.45
C GLY A 76 12.73 -7.94 -26.20
N ASP A 77 13.30 -8.23 -25.03
CA ASP A 77 12.62 -8.11 -23.73
C ASP A 77 12.38 -6.64 -23.38
N LEU A 78 13.41 -5.79 -23.54
CA LEU A 78 13.32 -4.35 -23.31
C LEU A 78 12.27 -3.65 -24.17
N LEU A 79 12.12 -4.07 -25.44
CA LEU A 79 11.12 -3.51 -26.36
C LEU A 79 9.69 -4.02 -26.08
N THR A 80 9.53 -5.12 -25.35
CA THR A 80 8.22 -5.73 -25.06
C THR A 80 7.68 -5.34 -23.69
N ALA A 81 8.52 -4.87 -22.78
CA ALA A 81 8.15 -4.42 -21.44
C ALA A 81 7.19 -3.19 -21.39
N GLY A 82 6.72 -2.68 -22.53
CA GLY A 82 5.99 -1.41 -22.60
C GLY A 82 4.59 -1.44 -23.24
N THR A 83 3.98 -2.59 -23.54
CA THR A 83 2.75 -2.62 -24.37
C THR A 83 1.51 -3.26 -23.75
N ILE A 84 1.41 -3.34 -22.42
CA ILE A 84 0.12 -3.68 -21.78
C ILE A 84 -0.36 -2.45 -21.02
N THR A 85 -1.22 -1.67 -21.67
CA THR A 85 -2.02 -0.64 -21.00
C THR A 85 -3.36 -1.27 -20.68
N VAL A 86 -3.51 -1.82 -19.48
CA VAL A 86 -4.84 -2.13 -18.94
C VAL A 86 -5.51 -0.80 -18.60
N PRO A 87 -6.68 -0.49 -19.17
CA PRO A 87 -7.42 0.67 -18.70
C PRO A 87 -7.87 0.41 -17.25
N PRO A 88 -7.59 1.31 -16.29
CA PRO A 88 -8.10 1.14 -14.94
C PRO A 88 -9.61 1.35 -14.96
N LEU A 89 -10.38 0.26 -14.97
CA LEU A 89 -11.78 0.30 -14.54
C LEU A 89 -11.77 -0.04 -13.05
N ILE A 90 -11.56 0.97 -12.23
CA ILE A 90 -11.83 0.87 -10.81
C ILE A 90 -12.84 1.96 -10.47
N GLU A 91 -14.13 1.60 -10.49
CA GLU A 91 -15.22 2.47 -10.01
C GLU A 91 -15.22 2.58 -8.47
N SER A 92 -14.42 1.77 -7.78
CA SER A 92 -14.24 1.77 -6.33
C SER A 92 -12.93 2.48 -5.92
N GLY A 93 -12.94 3.30 -4.86
CA GLY A 93 -11.71 3.84 -4.30
C GLY A 93 -10.70 2.74 -3.94
N ILE A 94 -9.40 3.00 -4.06
CA ILE A 94 -8.36 2.04 -3.66
C ILE A 94 -7.90 2.37 -2.24
N ALA A 95 -7.76 1.33 -1.41
CA ALA A 95 -7.19 1.45 -0.08
C ALA A 95 -5.79 0.83 -0.02
N TYR A 96 -4.76 1.66 0.04
CA TYR A 96 -3.37 1.25 0.20
C TYR A 96 -3.05 0.97 1.66
N VAL A 97 -2.72 -0.27 1.99
CA VAL A 97 -2.27 -0.67 3.32
C VAL A 97 -0.76 -0.82 3.30
N ASP A 98 -0.07 0.05 4.02
CA ASP A 98 1.38 0.14 4.09
C ASP A 98 2.00 -1.06 4.81
N LEU A 99 2.92 -1.74 4.12
CA LEU A 99 3.90 -2.67 4.70
C LEU A 99 5.35 -2.28 4.38
N ALA A 100 5.56 -1.20 3.63
CA ALA A 100 6.88 -0.77 3.15
C ALA A 100 7.76 -0.19 4.27
N HIS A 101 7.15 0.23 5.37
CA HIS A 101 7.81 0.92 6.48
C HIS A 101 8.08 0.02 7.70
N ASN A 102 8.27 -1.28 7.46
CA ASN A 102 8.50 -2.30 8.49
C ASN A 102 7.42 -2.26 9.58
N ASN A 103 6.17 -2.17 9.14
CA ASN A 103 4.99 -2.12 9.98
C ASN A 103 4.93 -3.36 10.89
N LEU A 104 4.67 -3.16 12.18
CA LEU A 104 4.57 -4.25 13.16
C LEU A 104 3.21 -4.94 13.07
N VAL A 105 2.95 -5.59 11.94
CA VAL A 105 1.69 -6.28 11.67
C VAL A 105 1.94 -7.70 11.18
N ASN A 106 1.08 -8.63 11.56
CA ASN A 106 1.18 -10.02 11.10
C ASN A 106 0.57 -10.16 9.72
N ARG A 107 1.33 -10.72 8.78
CA ARG A 107 0.85 -10.93 7.39
C ARG A 107 -0.20 -12.05 7.29
N ARG A 108 -0.33 -12.89 8.32
CA ARG A 108 -1.38 -13.92 8.38
C ARG A 108 -2.71 -13.25 8.69
N THR A 109 -3.59 -13.20 7.70
CA THR A 109 -4.88 -12.49 7.75
C THR A 109 -5.80 -12.97 8.88
N LEU A 110 -5.80 -14.27 9.18
CA LEU A 110 -6.65 -14.86 10.22
C LEU A 110 -6.04 -14.80 11.63
N ALA A 111 -4.82 -14.29 11.79
CA ALA A 111 -4.25 -14.10 13.12
C ALA A 111 -4.92 -12.90 13.81
N SER A 112 -4.99 -12.93 15.14
CA SER A 112 -5.57 -11.84 15.94
C SER A 112 -4.80 -10.53 15.78
N ASP A 113 -3.47 -10.63 15.65
CA ASP A 113 -2.53 -9.55 15.34
C ASP A 113 -2.39 -9.28 13.82
N GLY A 114 -3.28 -9.86 13.01
CA GLY A 114 -3.29 -9.75 11.57
C GLY A 114 -4.08 -8.56 11.02
N LEU A 115 -4.08 -8.44 9.70
CA LEU A 115 -4.80 -7.40 8.95
C LEU A 115 -6.19 -7.82 8.47
N GLY A 116 -6.61 -9.08 8.68
CA GLY A 116 -7.85 -9.61 8.10
C GLY A 116 -9.08 -8.76 8.41
N GLY A 117 -9.25 -8.35 9.67
CA GLY A 117 -10.36 -7.48 10.07
C GLY A 117 -10.33 -6.12 9.38
N LEU A 118 -9.15 -5.50 9.25
CA LEU A 118 -9.00 -4.25 8.51
C LEU A 118 -9.39 -4.40 7.05
N LEU A 119 -8.83 -5.40 6.36
CA LEU A 119 -9.07 -5.62 4.93
C LEU A 119 -10.56 -5.85 4.66
N VAL A 120 -11.24 -6.63 5.52
CA VAL A 120 -12.68 -6.85 5.41
C VAL A 120 -13.47 -5.55 5.65
N ASN A 121 -13.14 -4.76 6.67
CA ASN A 121 -13.83 -3.49 6.95
C ASN A 121 -13.64 -2.47 5.82
N VAL A 122 -12.43 -2.36 5.28
CA VAL A 122 -12.13 -1.52 4.12
C VAL A 122 -12.96 -1.94 2.91
N SER A 123 -13.00 -3.23 2.60
CA SER A 123 -13.86 -3.77 1.53
C SER A 123 -15.34 -3.52 1.76
N ARG A 124 -15.84 -3.66 3.00
CA ARG A 124 -17.24 -3.35 3.37
C ARG A 124 -17.60 -1.88 3.16
N ASN A 125 -16.62 -0.98 3.24
CA ASN A 125 -16.78 0.45 2.99
C ASN A 125 -16.56 0.84 1.52
N GLY A 126 -16.54 -0.12 0.59
CA GLY A 126 -16.50 0.15 -0.85
C GLY A 126 -15.11 0.42 -1.42
N TYR A 127 -14.04 0.15 -0.66
CA TYR A 127 -12.67 0.27 -1.14
C TYR A 127 -12.10 -1.08 -1.56
N LEU A 128 -11.21 -1.09 -2.55
CA LEU A 128 -10.39 -2.25 -2.87
C LEU A 128 -9.08 -2.19 -2.05
N PRO A 129 -8.88 -3.04 -1.03
CA PRO A 129 -7.65 -3.04 -0.27
C PRO A 129 -6.48 -3.66 -1.05
N VAL A 130 -5.38 -2.91 -1.16
CA VAL A 130 -4.14 -3.29 -1.82
C VAL A 130 -2.99 -3.17 -0.82
N ILE A 131 -2.19 -4.23 -0.68
CA ILE A 131 -1.02 -4.22 0.20
C ILE A 131 0.16 -3.55 -0.50
N ALA A 132 0.59 -2.39 -0.01
CA ALA A 132 1.76 -1.69 -0.52
C ALA A 132 3.04 -2.23 0.14
N ASN A 133 3.79 -3.08 -0.57
CA ASN A 133 5.08 -3.60 -0.09
C ASN A 133 6.26 -2.68 -0.42
N GLU A 134 6.05 -1.68 -1.29
CA GLU A 134 7.06 -0.71 -1.70
C GLU A 134 6.74 0.69 -1.17
N PRO A 135 7.76 1.53 -0.92
CA PRO A 135 7.55 2.92 -0.52
C PRO A 135 6.68 3.69 -1.53
N PHE A 136 6.03 4.76 -1.07
CA PHE A 136 5.11 5.54 -1.87
C PHE A 136 5.90 6.39 -2.87
N ASN A 137 6.35 5.78 -3.97
CA ASN A 137 7.20 6.40 -4.97
C ASN A 137 6.37 7.11 -6.06
N GLY A 138 5.48 8.03 -5.66
CA GLY A 138 4.69 8.86 -6.60
C GLY A 138 3.60 8.11 -7.39
N SER A 139 3.34 6.85 -7.04
CA SER A 139 2.35 5.98 -7.70
C SER A 139 1.04 5.83 -6.92
N VAL A 140 0.82 6.64 -5.87
CA VAL A 140 -0.45 6.62 -5.15
C VAL A 140 -1.46 7.43 -5.95
N PRO A 141 -2.58 6.84 -6.42
CA PRO A 141 -3.66 7.55 -7.08
C PRO A 141 -4.14 8.71 -6.21
N GLU A 142 -4.25 9.87 -6.84
CA GLU A 142 -4.41 11.13 -6.14
C GLU A 142 -5.85 11.36 -5.66
N GLU A 143 -6.85 10.87 -6.39
CA GLU A 143 -8.27 11.07 -6.07
C GLU A 143 -8.87 9.87 -5.34
N GLU A 144 -9.64 10.14 -4.28
CA GLU A 144 -10.44 9.17 -3.51
C GLU A 144 -9.66 7.95 -2.96
N SER A 145 -8.33 8.06 -2.82
CA SER A 145 -7.52 7.01 -2.23
C SER A 145 -7.57 7.02 -0.71
N LEU A 146 -7.57 5.83 -0.11
CA LEU A 146 -7.42 5.64 1.33
C LEU A 146 -6.03 5.04 1.59
N ILE A 147 -5.20 5.71 2.37
CA ILE A 147 -3.86 5.22 2.72
C ILE A 147 -3.85 4.92 4.21
N ILE A 148 -3.46 3.70 4.59
CA ILE A 148 -3.46 3.25 5.98
C ILE A 148 -2.06 2.74 6.33
N SER A 149 -1.45 3.33 7.36
CA SER A 149 -0.18 2.85 7.92
C SER A 149 -0.33 2.52 9.40
N ILE A 150 0.04 1.29 9.77
CA ILE A 150 -0.15 0.72 11.11
C ILE A 150 1.21 0.41 11.71
N ALA A 151 1.50 0.97 12.88
CA ALA A 151 2.75 0.78 13.60
C ALA A 151 4.01 0.86 12.71
N PRO A 152 4.18 1.88 11.84
CA PRO A 152 5.39 2.00 11.03
C PRO A 152 6.61 2.17 11.94
N THR A 153 7.70 1.47 11.63
CA THR A 153 8.94 1.54 12.43
C THR A 153 10.11 2.16 11.67
N ARG A 154 9.99 2.24 10.34
CA ARG A 154 10.93 2.94 9.46
C ARG A 154 10.44 4.35 9.18
N THR A 155 11.34 5.33 9.26
CA THR A 155 11.02 6.72 8.97
C THR A 155 10.58 6.94 7.52
N PHE A 156 9.51 7.70 7.33
CA PHE A 156 9.04 8.11 6.01
C PHE A 156 10.09 9.01 5.33
N SER A 157 10.44 8.67 4.09
CA SER A 157 11.37 9.47 3.29
C SER A 157 10.70 10.76 2.83
N GLY A 158 11.50 11.73 2.35
CA GLY A 158 10.94 12.96 1.77
C GLY A 158 10.02 12.70 0.58
N LYS A 159 10.25 11.62 -0.17
CA LYS A 159 9.36 11.19 -1.27
C LYS A 159 8.04 10.67 -0.73
N ASP A 160 8.08 9.79 0.28
CA ASP A 160 6.88 9.25 0.93
C ASP A 160 6.03 10.39 1.49
N VAL A 161 6.66 11.33 2.21
CA VAL A 161 6.00 12.54 2.73
C VAL A 161 5.36 13.34 1.61
N SER A 162 6.06 13.57 0.50
CA SER A 162 5.52 14.32 -0.63
C SER A 162 4.32 13.61 -1.27
N SER A 163 4.37 12.29 -1.40
CA SER A 163 3.26 11.50 -1.93
C SER A 163 2.05 11.47 -0.99
N LEU A 164 2.26 11.34 0.32
CA LEU A 164 1.17 11.41 1.31
C LEU A 164 0.51 12.80 1.32
N ILE A 165 1.30 13.87 1.25
CA ILE A 165 0.78 15.24 1.15
C ILE A 165 0.03 15.45 -0.18
N GLY A 166 0.55 14.94 -1.29
CA GLY A 166 -0.12 15.01 -2.60
C GLY A 166 -1.48 14.31 -2.57
N ALA A 167 -1.54 13.09 -2.03
CA ALA A 167 -2.80 12.36 -1.87
C ALA A 167 -3.81 13.12 -1.00
N LEU A 168 -3.36 13.70 0.12
CA LEU A 168 -4.23 14.56 0.94
C LEU A 168 -4.72 15.78 0.16
N GLN A 169 -3.84 16.47 -0.56
CA GLN A 169 -4.21 17.66 -1.33
C GLN A 169 -5.29 17.38 -2.38
N SER A 170 -5.22 16.21 -3.02
CA SER A 170 -6.13 15.76 -4.07
C SER A 170 -7.42 15.10 -3.57
N GLY A 171 -7.68 15.09 -2.25
CA GLY A 171 -8.94 14.59 -1.68
C GLY A 171 -8.86 13.23 -1.00
N GLY A 172 -7.70 12.59 -1.03
CA GLY A 172 -7.46 11.30 -0.37
C GLY A 172 -7.51 11.38 1.15
N THR A 173 -7.68 10.22 1.78
CA THR A 173 -7.67 10.05 3.23
C THR A 173 -6.42 9.28 3.66
N VAL A 174 -5.69 9.80 4.64
CA VAL A 174 -4.54 9.12 5.24
C VAL A 174 -4.86 8.78 6.69
N ILE A 175 -4.69 7.52 7.08
CA ILE A 175 -4.87 7.03 8.45
C ILE A 175 -3.52 6.49 8.95
N ILE A 176 -3.04 7.01 10.06
CA ILE A 176 -1.81 6.54 10.72
C ILE A 176 -2.16 6.08 12.13
N SER A 177 -1.95 4.79 12.40
CA SER A 177 -2.06 4.19 13.73
C SER A 177 -0.65 4.00 14.29
N THR A 178 -0.33 4.70 15.38
CA THR A 178 1.03 4.74 15.92
C THR A 178 1.01 5.05 17.42
N SER A 179 2.14 4.82 18.09
CA SER A 179 2.32 5.06 19.52
C SER A 179 3.66 5.74 19.76
N TRP A 180 3.87 6.26 20.97
CA TRP A 180 5.10 6.99 21.29
C TRP A 180 6.40 6.23 20.98
N PRO A 181 6.54 4.92 21.27
CA PRO A 181 7.75 4.16 20.90
C PRO A 181 8.09 4.20 19.39
N TYR A 182 7.09 4.41 18.53
CA TYR A 182 7.24 4.46 17.08
C TYR A 182 7.08 5.88 16.50
N ALA A 183 6.91 6.89 17.35
CA ALA A 183 6.67 8.27 16.92
C ALA A 183 7.76 8.82 16.00
N ARG A 184 9.02 8.38 16.18
CA ARG A 184 10.15 8.78 15.32
C ARG A 184 9.97 8.35 13.85
N ALA A 185 9.24 7.27 13.57
CA ALA A 185 9.02 6.82 12.21
C ALA A 185 8.11 7.79 11.42
N VAL A 186 7.18 8.44 12.12
CA VAL A 186 6.16 9.31 11.52
C VAL A 186 6.42 10.80 11.75
N SER A 187 7.41 11.15 12.58
CA SER A 187 7.63 12.55 12.98
C SER A 187 8.01 13.46 11.81
N SER A 188 8.73 12.95 10.79
CA SER A 188 9.05 13.71 9.57
C SER A 188 7.82 14.15 8.79
N PHE A 189 6.69 13.43 8.95
CA PHE A 189 5.41 13.73 8.32
C PHE A 189 4.49 14.54 9.24
N LEU A 190 4.38 14.16 10.52
CA LEU A 190 3.41 14.74 11.45
C LEU A 190 3.87 16.05 12.10
N ALA A 191 5.15 16.18 12.45
CA ALA A 191 5.66 17.37 13.15
C ALA A 191 5.53 18.66 12.31
N PRO A 192 5.84 18.66 10.98
CA PRO A 192 5.56 19.82 10.13
C PRO A 192 4.07 20.18 10.05
N LEU A 193 3.18 19.20 10.27
CA LEU A 193 1.74 19.41 10.35
C LEU A 193 1.28 19.80 11.77
N GLY A 194 2.20 20.05 12.70
CA GLY A 194 1.89 20.52 14.04
C GLY A 194 1.25 19.46 14.94
N LEU A 195 1.54 18.17 14.72
CA LEU A 195 1.10 17.08 15.59
C LEU A 195 2.30 16.32 16.15
N GLU A 196 2.27 16.11 17.47
CA GLU A 196 3.23 15.29 18.19
C GLU A 196 2.52 14.19 18.99
N ILE A 197 3.22 13.08 19.20
CA ILE A 197 2.74 11.97 20.04
C ILE A 197 3.43 12.10 21.40
N GLY A 198 2.65 12.19 22.47
CA GLY A 198 3.15 12.37 23.82
C GLY A 198 3.69 11.09 24.46
N ASN A 199 4.63 11.24 25.38
CA ASN A 199 5.29 10.13 26.10
C ASN A 199 4.54 9.69 27.38
N THR A 200 3.25 9.96 27.49
CA THR A 200 2.46 9.58 28.66
C THR A 200 1.62 8.37 28.30
N PRO A 201 1.97 7.14 28.74
CA PRO A 201 1.14 5.98 28.47
C PRO A 201 -0.18 6.12 29.23
N LEU A 202 -1.30 6.10 28.52
CA LEU A 202 -2.65 6.15 29.12
C LEU A 202 -3.19 4.75 29.40
N GLY A 203 -2.51 3.71 28.90
CA GLY A 203 -2.85 2.31 29.13
C GLY A 203 -4.01 1.81 28.26
N SER A 204 -4.64 0.73 28.72
CA SER A 204 -5.85 0.17 28.10
C SER A 204 -7.07 0.86 28.68
N VAL A 205 -7.86 1.51 27.83
CA VAL A 205 -8.95 2.40 28.27
C VAL A 205 -9.97 2.60 27.16
N GLN A 206 -11.21 2.80 27.54
CA GLN A 206 -12.27 3.18 26.61
C GLN A 206 -12.24 4.69 26.42
N ALA A 207 -12.11 5.12 25.16
CA ALA A 207 -12.19 6.53 24.81
C ALA A 207 -13.64 6.93 24.52
N GLU A 208 -13.95 8.17 24.85
CA GLU A 208 -15.20 8.81 24.46
C GLU A 208 -15.06 9.34 23.03
N SER A 209 -16.01 8.94 22.18
CA SER A 209 -16.13 9.46 20.82
C SER A 209 -16.91 10.77 20.83
N SER A 210 -16.36 11.80 20.19
CA SER A 210 -17.08 13.05 19.91
C SER A 210 -18.34 12.85 19.07
N GLN A 211 -18.45 11.71 18.37
CA GLN A 211 -19.57 11.36 17.50
C GLN A 211 -20.60 10.43 18.16
N GLY A 212 -20.56 10.25 19.49
CA GLY A 212 -21.55 9.45 20.21
C GLY A 212 -21.46 7.94 19.98
N THR A 213 -20.37 7.47 19.36
CA THR A 213 -20.08 6.05 19.19
C THR A 213 -19.67 5.46 20.54
N PRO A 214 -20.32 4.39 21.05
CA PRO A 214 -19.97 3.81 22.35
C PRO A 214 -18.52 3.29 22.37
N GLY A 215 -17.77 3.75 23.38
CA GLY A 215 -16.54 3.18 23.94
C GLY A 215 -15.57 2.50 22.98
N LEU A 216 -14.81 3.28 22.19
CA LEU A 216 -13.67 2.72 21.44
C LEU A 216 -12.62 2.22 22.43
N GLN A 217 -12.33 0.93 22.42
CA GLN A 217 -11.36 0.32 23.32
C GLN A 217 -9.93 0.45 22.77
N PHE A 218 -9.08 1.16 23.51
CA PHE A 218 -7.64 1.24 23.24
C PHE A 218 -6.92 0.16 24.06
N THR A 219 -5.85 -0.41 23.50
CA THR A 219 -4.99 -1.37 24.20
C THR A 219 -3.77 -0.68 24.80
N SER A 220 -3.20 0.26 24.04
CA SER A 220 -2.09 1.08 24.47
C SER A 220 -2.29 2.49 23.93
N ALA A 221 -3.12 3.27 24.62
CA ALA A 221 -3.38 4.65 24.27
C ALA A 221 -2.22 5.57 24.64
N TRP A 222 -1.92 6.50 23.73
CA TRP A 222 -0.93 7.56 23.85
C TRP A 222 -1.56 8.88 23.41
N PRO A 223 -1.29 9.98 24.13
CA PRO A 223 -1.90 11.26 23.83
C PRO A 223 -1.30 11.86 22.56
N LEU A 224 -2.14 12.58 21.82
CA LEU A 224 -1.78 13.37 20.65
C LEU A 224 -1.86 14.85 21.03
N TYR A 225 -0.77 15.58 20.78
CA TYR A 225 -0.68 17.02 21.01
C TYR A 225 -0.62 17.73 19.66
N GLY A 226 -1.73 18.37 19.29
CA GLY A 226 -1.88 19.10 18.03
C GLY A 226 -1.99 20.60 18.25
N THR A 227 -1.66 21.37 17.20
CA THR A 227 -2.05 22.79 17.11
C THR A 227 -3.56 22.95 16.93
N SER A 228 -4.06 24.19 16.93
CA SER A 228 -5.49 24.52 16.76
C SER A 228 -6.14 23.98 15.48
N ASP A 229 -5.34 23.62 14.48
CA ASP A 229 -5.83 23.08 13.20
C ASP A 229 -6.27 21.60 13.30
N TRP A 230 -5.95 20.95 14.42
CA TRP A 230 -6.31 19.56 14.68
C TRP A 230 -7.62 19.47 15.45
N THR A 231 -8.52 18.62 14.95
CA THR A 231 -9.79 18.28 15.61
C THR A 231 -9.62 16.99 16.40
N SER A 232 -9.91 17.02 17.70
CA SER A 232 -9.97 15.81 18.54
C SER A 232 -11.24 15.02 18.22
N LEU A 233 -11.08 13.82 17.65
CA LEU A 233 -12.20 12.92 17.37
C LEU A 233 -12.55 12.05 18.57
N CYS A 234 -11.53 11.61 19.31
CA CYS A 234 -11.69 10.79 20.50
C CYS A 234 -10.74 11.24 21.60
N SER A 235 -11.22 11.17 22.83
CA SER A 235 -10.48 11.61 24.01
C SER A 235 -10.72 10.66 25.19
N ILE A 236 -9.73 10.61 26.08
CA ILE A 236 -9.80 9.89 27.35
C ILE A 236 -9.72 10.92 28.47
N GLU A 237 -10.59 10.78 29.45
CA GLU A 237 -10.56 11.58 30.68
C GLU A 237 -9.89 10.77 31.80
N LEU A 238 -8.83 11.33 32.37
CA LEU A 238 -8.09 10.76 33.51
C LEU A 238 -8.01 11.83 34.59
N GLY A 239 -8.91 11.75 35.58
CA GLY A 239 -9.08 12.79 36.59
C GLY A 239 -9.63 14.07 35.96
N GLU A 240 -8.96 15.20 36.21
CA GLU A 240 -9.33 16.51 35.64
C GLU A 240 -8.70 16.77 34.26
N GLN A 241 -7.92 15.83 33.73
CA GLN A 241 -7.22 15.99 32.47
C GLN A 241 -7.91 15.22 31.35
N LYS A 242 -7.98 15.86 30.19
CA LYS A 242 -8.53 15.29 28.95
C LYS A 242 -7.43 15.14 27.91
N PHE A 243 -7.25 13.91 27.43
CA PHE A 243 -6.20 13.56 26.47
C PHE A 243 -6.82 13.15 25.14
N THR A 244 -6.44 13.81 24.04
CA THR A 244 -6.82 13.39 22.69
C THR A 244 -6.05 12.14 22.29
N VAL A 245 -6.75 11.15 21.75
CA VAL A 245 -6.14 9.88 21.26
C VAL A 245 -6.48 9.54 19.83
N ILE A 246 -7.49 10.20 19.25
CA ILE A 246 -7.66 10.25 17.80
C ILE A 246 -7.79 11.72 17.42
N ALA A 247 -6.93 12.16 16.52
CA ALA A 247 -6.94 13.52 15.99
C ALA A 247 -7.10 13.47 14.48
N ALA A 248 -7.81 14.45 13.92
CA ALA A 248 -7.93 14.61 12.48
C ALA A 248 -7.64 16.04 12.05
N ARG A 249 -7.10 16.18 10.84
CA ARG A 249 -6.84 17.47 10.20
C ARG A 249 -7.19 17.38 8.72
N THR A 250 -7.86 18.40 8.21
CA THR A 250 -8.07 18.56 6.76
C THR A 250 -6.83 19.20 6.15
N VAL A 251 -6.33 18.64 5.06
CA VAL A 251 -5.16 19.15 4.32
C VAL A 251 -5.53 19.17 2.85
N GLY A 252 -5.65 20.36 2.26
CA GLY A 252 -6.21 20.50 0.90
C GLY A 252 -7.65 19.99 0.84
N GLY A 253 -7.95 19.13 -0.13
CA GLY A 253 -9.27 18.49 -0.26
C GLY A 253 -9.48 17.26 0.63
N GLY A 254 -8.42 16.71 1.22
CA GLY A 254 -8.42 15.41 1.88
C GLY A 254 -8.32 15.47 3.40
N ARG A 255 -8.21 14.30 4.02
CA ARG A 255 -8.28 14.14 5.48
C ARG A 255 -7.18 13.26 6.05
N LEU A 256 -6.42 13.79 7.00
CA LEU A 256 -5.45 13.02 7.79
C LEU A 256 -6.10 12.65 9.14
N VAL A 257 -6.03 11.37 9.51
CA VAL A 257 -6.46 10.84 10.81
C VAL A 257 -5.27 10.15 11.46
N VAL A 258 -5.00 10.48 12.71
CA VAL A 258 -3.93 9.87 13.51
C VAL A 258 -4.54 9.25 14.76
N ILE A 259 -4.19 8.00 15.02
CA ILE A 259 -4.65 7.20 16.16
C ILE A 259 -3.46 6.91 17.05
N GLY A 260 -3.53 7.35 18.30
CA GLY A 260 -2.51 7.19 19.35
C GLY A 260 -2.45 5.78 19.95
N ASP A 261 -2.73 4.75 19.17
CA ASP A 261 -2.48 3.35 19.52
C ASP A 261 -2.04 2.66 18.24
N ALA A 262 -0.87 2.03 18.30
CA ALA A 262 -0.20 1.43 17.14
C ALA A 262 -0.91 0.20 16.60
N PHE A 263 -1.76 -0.45 17.40
CA PHE A 263 -2.39 -1.73 17.07
C PHE A 263 -3.92 -1.65 17.03
N PHE A 264 -4.46 -0.43 17.07
CA PHE A 264 -5.90 -0.16 17.06
C PHE A 264 -6.62 -0.75 15.84
N LEU A 265 -5.92 -0.85 14.70
CA LEU A 265 -6.48 -1.29 13.42
C LEU A 265 -6.28 -2.80 13.14
N LEU A 266 -5.81 -3.59 14.11
CA LEU A 266 -5.62 -5.03 13.92
C LEU A 266 -6.91 -5.83 14.10
N THR A 267 -6.96 -7.05 13.54
CA THR A 267 -8.15 -7.92 13.53
C THR A 267 -8.81 -8.06 14.90
N GLU A 268 -8.03 -8.29 15.96
CA GLU A 268 -8.56 -8.45 17.32
C GLU A 268 -9.43 -7.27 17.79
N LYS A 269 -9.16 -6.05 17.30
CA LYS A 269 -9.86 -4.82 17.70
C LYS A 269 -11.00 -4.44 16.77
N LEU A 270 -10.96 -4.90 15.52
CA LEU A 270 -12.00 -4.60 14.54
C LEU A 270 -13.08 -5.69 14.47
N GLU A 271 -12.72 -6.95 14.65
CA GLU A 271 -13.63 -8.11 14.50
C GLU A 271 -13.66 -9.01 15.75
N GLY A 272 -12.85 -8.75 16.77
CA GLY A 272 -12.93 -9.45 18.06
C GLY A 272 -14.06 -8.92 18.95
N ASP A 273 -14.22 -9.50 20.14
CA ASP A 273 -15.29 -9.15 21.09
C ASP A 273 -15.24 -7.70 21.61
N GLY A 274 -14.19 -6.94 21.28
CA GLY A 274 -14.06 -5.50 21.57
C GLY A 274 -14.33 -4.67 20.32
N PHE A 275 -15.59 -4.34 20.07
CA PHE A 275 -16.07 -3.61 18.89
C PHE A 275 -15.42 -2.23 18.70
N ALA A 276 -14.69 -2.03 17.60
CA ALA A 276 -14.47 -0.72 16.98
C ALA A 276 -14.90 -0.79 15.51
N LEU A 277 -16.15 -0.43 15.22
CA LEU A 277 -16.65 -0.33 13.85
C LEU A 277 -16.15 0.98 13.21
N LEU A 278 -15.32 0.86 12.18
CA LEU A 278 -15.03 1.96 11.25
C LEU A 278 -16.07 1.93 10.12
N GLY A 279 -17.17 2.66 10.30
CA GLY A 279 -18.21 2.79 9.30
C GLY A 279 -19.17 3.93 9.65
N GLY A 280 -19.20 4.94 8.78
CA GLY A 280 -20.04 6.13 8.93
C GLY A 280 -21.52 5.77 8.99
N GLY A 281 -22.24 6.46 9.87
CA GLY A 281 -23.68 6.36 9.97
C GLY A 281 -24.35 6.81 8.68
N ASN A 282 -24.86 5.85 7.91
CA ASN A 282 -26.11 6.03 7.19
C ASN A 282 -27.19 5.32 8.00
N THR A 283 -27.87 6.05 8.87
CA THR A 283 -29.23 5.71 9.26
C THR A 283 -30.19 6.56 8.41
N PRO A 284 -31.33 6.00 7.96
CA PRO A 284 -32.35 6.76 7.22
C PRO A 284 -32.90 7.95 8.00
#